data_AF-A0A973V398-F1
#
_entry.id   AF-A0A973V398-F1
#
_cell.length_a   1.000
_cell.length_b   1.000
_cell.length_c   1.000
_cell.angle_alpha   90.00
_cell.angle_beta   90.00
_cell.angle_gamma   90.00
#
_symmetry.space_group_name_H-M   'P 1'
#
loop_
_entity.id
_entity.type
_entity.pdbx_description
1 polymer ?
#
loop_
_entity_poly.entity_id
_entity_poly.type
_entity_poly.pdbx_seq_one_letter_code
_entity_poly.pdbx_strand_id
1 'polypeptide(L)'
;MPVYYRGPTAQVTHEVFLVSDPAVEAYAISELHDVHVAICGRRTYELRAVYHGRPTTLFRSTDQRVFGQVRRALVRALEHNSDTV
;
A
#
# COMPACT_ATOMS: atom_id res chain seq x y z
N MET A 1 -14.91 11.02 -3.52
CA MET A 1 -13.88 10.28 -2.80
C MET A 1 -13.37 9.15 -3.70
N PRO A 2 -12.20 9.30 -4.35
CA PRO A 2 -11.68 8.29 -5.25
C PRO A 2 -11.16 7.07 -4.49
N VAL A 3 -11.67 5.89 -4.85
CA VAL A 3 -11.18 4.59 -4.39
C VAL A 3 -10.35 3.99 -5.53
N TYR A 4 -9.05 3.87 -5.33
CA TYR A 4 -8.11 3.38 -6.35
C TYR A 4 -8.06 1.85 -6.39
N TYR A 5 -8.35 1.20 -5.27
CA TYR A 5 -8.47 -0.25 -5.17
C TYR A 5 -9.38 -0.65 -4.02
N ARG A 6 -10.20 -1.70 -4.23
CA ARG A 6 -11.01 -2.32 -3.19
C ARG A 6 -11.01 -3.82 -3.41
N GLY A 7 -10.44 -4.55 -2.45
CA GLY A 7 -10.39 -6.00 -2.44
C GLY A 7 -10.67 -6.57 -1.05
N PRO A 8 -10.74 -7.90 -0.93
CA PRO A 8 -10.97 -8.56 0.35
C PRO A 8 -9.80 -8.41 1.34
N THR A 9 -8.58 -8.21 0.82
CA THR A 9 -7.35 -8.17 1.62
C THR A 9 -6.77 -6.76 1.80
N ALA A 10 -7.12 -5.83 0.92
CA ALA A 10 -6.66 -4.45 0.99
C ALA A 10 -7.66 -3.48 0.35
N GLN A 11 -7.63 -2.23 0.80
CA GLN A 11 -8.38 -1.12 0.23
C GLN A 11 -7.48 0.12 0.17
N VAL A 12 -7.44 0.76 -0.99
CA VAL A 12 -6.62 1.96 -1.22
C VAL A 12 -7.53 3.10 -1.61
N THR A 13 -7.60 4.11 -0.76
CA THR A 13 -8.28 5.38 -1.02
C THR A 13 -7.23 6.48 -1.19
N HIS A 14 -7.67 7.70 -1.51
CA HIS A 14 -6.79 8.86 -1.52
C HIS A 14 -6.26 9.30 -0.14
N GLU A 15 -6.85 8.80 0.95
CA GLU A 15 -6.49 9.20 2.33
C GLU A 15 -5.81 8.07 3.09
N VAL A 16 -6.29 6.84 2.90
CA VAL A 16 -5.86 5.69 3.69
C VAL A 16 -5.59 4.45 2.83
N PHE A 17 -4.54 3.73 3.24
CA PHE A 17 -4.23 2.38 2.81
C PHE A 17 -4.62 1.41 3.93
N LEU A 18 -5.67 0.64 3.69
CA LEU A 18 -6.21 -0.35 4.62
C LEU A 18 -5.78 -1.75 4.19
N VAL A 19 -5.30 -2.54 5.14
CA VAL A 19 -4.99 -3.96 4.95
C VAL A 19 -5.70 -4.76 6.02
N SER A 20 -6.31 -5.87 5.62
CA SER A 20 -7.18 -6.67 6.49
C SER A 20 -6.57 -8.00 6.92
N ASP A 21 -5.35 -8.33 6.48
CA ASP A 21 -4.69 -9.62 6.74
C ASP A 21 -3.18 -9.39 7.01
N PRO A 22 -2.64 -9.78 8.19
CA PRO A 22 -3.23 -10.61 9.25
C PRO A 22 -4.04 -9.85 10.33
N ALA A 23 -3.97 -8.53 10.37
CA ALA A 23 -4.78 -7.66 11.23
C ALA A 23 -5.25 -6.45 10.42
N VAL A 24 -6.38 -5.85 10.84
CA VAL A 24 -6.87 -4.63 10.19
C VAL A 24 -5.96 -3.46 10.58
N GLU A 25 -5.13 -3.04 9.63
CA GLU A 25 -4.20 -1.92 9.79
C GLU A 25 -4.53 -0.83 8.77
N ALA A 26 -4.55 0.41 9.23
CA ALA A 26 -4.80 1.59 8.42
C ALA A 26 -3.57 2.49 8.44
N TYR A 27 -3.13 2.90 7.26
CA TYR A 27 -1.98 3.77 7.05
C TYR A 27 -2.42 5.03 6.32
N ALA A 28 -2.17 6.21 6.89
CA ALA A 28 -2.45 7.47 6.22
C ALA A 28 -1.49 7.66 5.04
N ILE A 29 -2.03 7.90 3.84
CA ILE A 29 -1.24 8.06 2.61
C ILE A 29 -0.24 9.21 2.73
N SER A 30 -0.62 10.29 3.40
CA SER A 30 0.23 11.46 3.65
C SER A 30 1.45 11.19 4.54
N GLU A 31 1.42 10.12 5.32
CA GLU A 31 2.50 9.75 6.27
C GLU A 31 3.36 8.60 5.74
N LEU A 32 3.05 8.09 4.54
CA LEU A 32 3.83 7.05 3.88
C LEU A 32 4.99 7.68 3.11
N HIS A 33 6.21 7.29 3.49
CA HIS A 33 7.44 7.69 2.83
C HIS A 33 8.22 6.48 2.32
N ASP A 34 9.12 6.68 1.37
CA ASP A 34 10.04 5.65 0.86
C ASP A 34 9.35 4.33 0.47
N VAL A 35 8.26 4.43 -0.30
CA VAL A 35 7.47 3.27 -0.72
C VAL A 35 8.22 2.47 -1.78
N HIS A 36 8.51 1.21 -1.46
CA HIS A 36 9.25 0.32 -2.34
C HIS A 36 8.74 -1.12 -2.31
N VAL A 37 9.15 -1.89 -3.31
CA VAL A 37 8.81 -3.32 -3.43
C VAL A 37 10.00 -4.15 -2.98
N ALA A 38 9.76 -5.07 -2.06
CA ALA A 38 10.72 -6.10 -1.66
C ALA A 38 10.20 -7.49 -2.07
N ILE A 39 11.11 -8.40 -2.38
CA ILE A 39 10.78 -9.82 -2.60
C ILE A 39 11.30 -10.59 -1.38
N CYS A 40 10.40 -11.26 -0.66
CA CYS A 40 10.73 -12.07 0.50
C CYS A 40 10.57 -13.56 0.16
N GLY A 41 11.67 -14.31 0.14
CA GLY A 41 11.66 -15.75 -0.16
C GLY A 41 11.28 -16.12 -1.59
N ARG A 42 10.67 -17.30 -1.78
CA ARG A 42 10.36 -17.88 -3.11
C ARG A 42 9.00 -17.42 -3.65
N ARG A 43 8.88 -16.12 -3.98
CA ARG A 43 7.74 -15.47 -4.68
C ARG A 43 6.72 -14.74 -3.79
N THR A 44 7.10 -14.27 -2.62
CA THR A 44 6.25 -13.34 -1.86
C THR A 44 6.69 -11.91 -2.18
N TYR A 45 5.77 -11.11 -2.69
CA TYR A 45 5.96 -9.68 -2.91
C TYR A 45 5.51 -8.91 -1.67
N GLU A 46 6.34 -8.01 -1.19
CA GLU A 46 6.08 -7.14 -0.06
C GLU A 46 6.12 -5.68 -0.51
N LEU A 47 5.14 -4.92 -0.06
CA LEU A 47 5.08 -3.47 -0.19
C LEU A 47 5.53 -2.89 1.15
N ARG A 48 6.67 -2.21 1.13
CA ARG A 48 7.27 -1.62 2.31
C ARG A 48 7.27 -0.10 2.19
N ALA A 49 7.16 0.56 3.32
CA ALA A 49 7.20 2.00 3.43
C ALA A 49 7.74 2.40 4.80
N VAL A 50 8.12 3.65 4.95
CA VAL A 50 8.40 4.28 6.23
C VAL A 50 7.14 5.01 6.68
N TYR A 51 6.56 4.58 7.80
CA TYR A 51 5.38 5.17 8.42
C TYR A 51 5.76 5.69 9.82
N HIS A 52 5.51 6.96 10.13
CA HIS A 52 5.99 7.61 11.37
C HIS A 52 7.49 7.41 11.63
N GLY A 53 8.31 7.45 10.58
CA GLY A 53 9.76 7.21 10.69
C GLY A 53 10.16 5.75 10.95
N ARG A 54 9.21 4.81 10.93
CA ARG A 54 9.47 3.38 11.14
C ARG A 54 9.25 2.60 9.84
N PRO A 55 10.23 1.77 9.41
CA PRO A 55 10.01 0.88 8.28
C PRO A 55 8.93 -0.15 8.64
N THR A 56 7.85 -0.18 7.86
CA THR A 56 6.72 -1.09 8.02
C THR A 56 6.40 -1.81 6.71
N THR A 57 5.88 -3.03 6.81
CA THR A 57 5.37 -3.79 5.68
C THR A 57 3.88 -3.52 5.56
N LEU A 58 3.50 -2.72 4.57
CA LEU A 58 2.10 -2.35 4.33
C LEU A 58 1.28 -3.53 3.84
N PHE A 59 1.80 -4.29 2.87
CA PHE A 59 1.05 -5.37 2.23
C PHE A 59 1.99 -6.48 1.76
N ARG A 60 1.54 -7.73 1.86
CA ARG A 60 2.27 -8.89 1.34
C ARG A 60 1.34 -9.77 0.53
N SER A 61 1.81 -10.29 -0.60
CA SER A 61 1.05 -11.25 -1.39
C SER A 61 1.97 -12.12 -2.25
N THR A 62 1.58 -13.38 -2.42
CA THR A 62 2.18 -14.29 -3.42
C THR A 62 1.54 -14.14 -4.80
N ASP A 63 0.39 -13.44 -4.90
CA ASP A 63 -0.30 -13.20 -6.16
C ASP A 63 0.21 -11.90 -6.80
N GLN A 64 0.96 -12.05 -7.90
CA GLN A 64 1.54 -10.95 -8.65
C GLN A 64 0.47 -9.99 -9.24
N ARG A 65 -0.71 -10.51 -9.60
CA ARG A 65 -1.79 -9.70 -10.18
C ARG A 65 -2.40 -8.79 -9.12
N VAL A 66 -2.73 -9.36 -7.96
CA VAL A 66 -3.26 -8.60 -6.82
C VAL A 66 -2.22 -7.59 -6.36
N PHE A 67 -0.97 -8.01 -6.16
CA PHE A 67 0.13 -7.12 -5.79
C PHE A 67 0.29 -5.95 -6.77
N GLY A 68 0.28 -6.24 -8.08
CA GLY A 68 0.41 -5.22 -9.11
C GLY A 68 -0.75 -4.20 -9.10
N GLN A 69 -1.98 -4.66 -8.82
CA GLN A 69 -3.14 -3.77 -8.69
C GLN A 69 -3.01 -2.85 -7.46
N VAL A 70 -2.71 -3.43 -6.29
CA VAL A 70 -2.54 -2.70 -5.03
C VAL A 70 -1.40 -1.67 -5.14
N ARG A 71 -0.25 -2.07 -5.70
CA ARG A 71 0.88 -1.17 -5.94
C ARG A 71 0.49 0.02 -6.82
N ARG A 72 -0.15 -0.24 -7.97
CA ARG A 72 -0.57 0.85 -8.87
C ARG A 72 -1.58 1.79 -8.21
N ALA A 73 -2.49 1.24 -7.42
CA ALA A 73 -3.46 2.03 -6.67
C ALA A 73 -2.78 2.92 -5.62
N LEU A 74 -1.78 2.39 -4.90
CA LEU A 74 -1.01 3.17 -3.93
C LEU A 74 -0.22 4.29 -4.61
N VAL A 75 0.47 4.00 -5.73
CA VAL A 75 1.19 5.02 -6.50
C VAL A 75 0.24 6.15 -6.93
N ARG A 76 -0.94 5.81 -7.44
CA ARG A 76 -1.96 6.80 -7.84
C ARG A 76 -2.46 7.64 -6.65
N ALA A 77 -2.60 7.04 -5.47
CA ALA A 77 -2.98 7.76 -4.27
C ALA A 77 -1.87 8.72 -3.81
N LEU A 78 -0.61 8.31 -3.89
CA LEU A 78 0.56 9.14 -3.54
C LEU A 78 0.76 10.30 -4.52
N GLU A 79 0.60 10.06 -5.82
CA GLU A 79 0.62 11.10 -6.86
C GLU A 79 -0.45 12.16 -6.55
N HIS A 80 -1.68 11.74 -6.26
CA HIS A 80 -2.77 12.65 -5.93
C HIS A 80 -2.50 13.48 -4.66
N ASN A 81 -1.85 12.90 -3.65
CA ASN A 81 -1.47 13.62 -2.45
C ASN A 81 -0.35 14.64 -2.70
N SER A 82 0.60 14.30 -3.58
CA SER A 82 1.71 15.19 -3.94
C SER A 82 1.26 16.42 -4.75
N ASP A 83 0.19 16.27 -5.56
CA ASP A 83 -0.40 17.36 -6.36
C ASP A 83 -1.21 18.37 -5.53
N THR A 84 -1.47 18.09 -4.24
CA THR A 84 -2.30 18.95 -3.37
C THR A 84 -1.46 19.95 -2.55
N VAL A 85 -0.19 20.18 -2.91
CA VAL A 85 0.74 21.11 -2.24
C VAL A 85 0.90 22.41 -3.01
#